data_AF-A0A1F6G1H1-F1
#
_entry.id   AF-A0A1F6G1H1-F1
#
_cell.length_a   1.000
_cell.length_b   1.000
_cell.length_c   1.000
_cell.angle_alpha   90.00
_cell.angle_beta   90.00
_cell.angle_gamma   90.00
#
_symmetry.space_group_name_H-M   'P 1'
#
loop_
_entity.id
_entity.type
_entity.pdbx_description
1 polymer ?
#
loop_
_entity_poly.entity_id
_entity_poly.type
_entity_poly.pdbx_seq_one_letter_code
_entity_poly.pdbx_strand_id
1 'polypeptide(L)'
;MFSDQPIIGHERQRAELLHDIVSGTLTHAYLFSGKKHIGKFTMARWFAERILTHSCNNDREKESQSLLVHRNTHPDLLTLDTLWIDETCTDWNVIGRSSSAPQQHRAKAKAKTDTIGIDDVRALQERLYETPQGTHTICLIRSIERLHITAANALLKILEEPPSRVLFCFTTESLS
;
A
#
# COMPACT_ATOMS: atom_id res chain seq x y z
N MET A 1 16.64 13.88 -10.25
CA MET A 1 16.89 12.64 -11.04
C MET A 1 16.68 11.39 -10.17
N PHE A 2 15.47 11.21 -9.66
CA PHE A 2 15.04 9.89 -9.20
C PHE A 2 14.57 9.15 -10.46
N SER A 3 15.51 8.44 -11.07
CA SER A 3 15.27 7.62 -12.26
C SER A 3 14.09 6.70 -12.00
N ASP A 4 13.20 6.62 -12.99
CA ASP A 4 12.26 5.53 -13.20
C ASP A 4 13.07 4.22 -13.11
N GLN A 5 13.24 3.66 -11.90
CA GLN A 5 14.01 2.43 -11.76
C GLN A 5 13.17 1.33 -12.39
N PRO A 6 13.60 0.76 -13.52
CA PRO A 6 12.80 -0.24 -14.18
C PRO A 6 12.69 -1.43 -13.24
N ILE A 7 11.47 -1.81 -12.89
CA ILE A 7 11.25 -3.10 -12.25
C ILE A 7 11.63 -4.15 -13.30
N ILE A 8 12.70 -4.88 -13.00
CA ILE A 8 13.33 -5.85 -13.91
C ILE A 8 12.51 -7.15 -13.93
N GLY A 9 12.25 -7.70 -15.11
CA GLY A 9 11.67 -9.03 -15.29
C GLY A 9 10.15 -9.11 -15.13
N HIS A 10 9.48 -7.97 -14.94
CA HIS A 10 8.02 -7.86 -14.78
C HIS A 10 7.41 -6.96 -15.85
N GLU A 11 7.97 -6.97 -17.06
CA GLU A 11 7.59 -6.06 -18.16
C GLU A 11 6.12 -6.23 -18.56
N ARG A 12 5.63 -7.48 -18.57
CA ARG A 12 4.25 -7.79 -18.89
C ARG A 12 3.29 -7.18 -17.86
N GLN A 13 3.52 -7.42 -16.57
CA GLN A 13 2.67 -6.91 -15.49
C GLN A 13 2.67 -5.38 -15.48
N ARG A 14 3.83 -4.75 -15.73
CA ARG A 14 3.92 -3.30 -15.86
C ARG A 14 3.08 -2.78 -17.03
N ALA A 15 3.14 -3.43 -18.19
CA ALA A 15 2.39 -3.02 -19.36
C ALA A 15 0.87 -3.10 -19.12
N GLU A 16 0.41 -4.17 -18.47
CA GLU A 16 -0.99 -4.35 -18.07
C GLU A 16 -1.45 -3.24 -17.11
N LEU A 17 -0.70 -2.99 -16.04
CA LEU A 17 -1.03 -1.96 -15.05
C LEU A 17 -0.99 -0.53 -15.63
N LEU A 18 -0.06 -0.24 -16.53
CA LEU A 18 -0.03 1.05 -17.24
C LEU A 18 -1.21 1.20 -18.18
N HIS A 19 -1.61 0.11 -18.84
CA HIS A 19 -2.80 0.11 -19.67
C HIS A 19 -4.03 0.50 -18.85
N ASP A 20 -4.24 -0.12 -17.68
CA ASP A 20 -5.38 0.16 -16.80
C ASP A 20 -5.44 1.62 -16.33
N ILE A 21 -4.28 2.24 -16.07
CA ILE A 21 -4.19 3.66 -15.72
C ILE A 21 -4.63 4.53 -16.91
N VAL A 22 -4.08 4.27 -18.10
CA VAL A 22 -4.30 5.10 -19.29
C VAL A 22 -5.71 4.94 -19.86
N SER A 23 -6.27 3.73 -19.82
CA SER A 23 -7.63 3.42 -20.26
C SER A 23 -8.71 3.88 -19.27
N GLY A 24 -8.32 4.20 -18.03
CA GLY A 24 -9.26 4.53 -16.95
C GLY A 24 -10.02 3.31 -16.43
N THR A 25 -9.54 2.09 -16.66
CA THR A 25 -10.19 0.84 -16.23
C THR A 25 -9.70 0.34 -14.86
N LEU A 26 -9.20 1.25 -14.02
CA LEU A 26 -8.72 0.91 -12.68
C LEU A 26 -9.81 0.23 -11.84
N THR A 27 -9.57 -1.00 -11.41
CA THR A 27 -10.40 -1.66 -10.40
C THR A 27 -10.10 -1.11 -9.02
N HIS A 28 -11.02 -1.32 -8.07
CA HIS A 28 -10.83 -0.86 -6.69
C HIS A 28 -9.83 -1.72 -5.91
N ALA A 29 -9.42 -2.90 -6.40
CA ALA A 29 -8.51 -3.79 -5.69
C ALA A 29 -7.61 -4.62 -6.63
N TYR A 30 -6.32 -4.70 -6.28
CA TYR A 30 -5.29 -5.49 -6.95
C TYR A 30 -4.57 -6.40 -5.94
N LEU A 31 -4.36 -7.66 -6.31
CA LEU A 31 -3.59 -8.63 -5.51
C LEU A 31 -2.32 -9.06 -6.26
N PHE A 32 -1.17 -8.68 -5.72
CA PHE A 32 0.15 -9.06 -6.22
C PHE A 32 0.60 -10.35 -5.52
N SER A 33 0.60 -11.47 -6.23
CA SER A 33 0.97 -12.78 -5.68
C SER A 33 2.28 -13.32 -6.25
N GLY A 34 2.94 -14.24 -5.53
CA GLY A 34 4.14 -14.94 -5.98
C GLY A 34 5.17 -15.19 -4.88
N LYS A 35 6.30 -15.83 -5.22
CA LYS A 35 7.34 -16.21 -4.26
C LYS A 35 7.89 -15.03 -3.43
N LYS A 36 8.42 -15.31 -2.24
CA LYS A 36 9.12 -14.31 -1.42
C LYS A 36 10.26 -13.67 -2.21
N HIS A 37 10.49 -12.36 -2.02
CA HIS A 37 11.54 -11.56 -2.66
C HIS A 37 11.45 -11.35 -4.19
N ILE A 38 10.38 -11.76 -4.87
CA ILE A 38 10.22 -11.52 -6.32
C ILE A 38 9.92 -10.04 -6.68
N GLY A 39 9.76 -9.15 -5.70
CA GLY A 39 9.49 -7.72 -5.93
C GLY A 39 8.00 -7.32 -5.92
N LYS A 40 7.11 -8.13 -5.33
CA LYS A 40 5.66 -7.84 -5.27
C LYS A 40 5.33 -6.47 -4.67
N PHE A 41 5.91 -6.19 -3.50
CA PHE A 41 5.68 -4.91 -2.82
C PHE A 41 6.29 -3.75 -3.59
N THR A 42 7.45 -3.96 -4.22
CA THR A 42 8.07 -2.99 -5.12
C THR A 42 7.15 -2.66 -6.30
N MET A 43 6.54 -3.67 -6.91
CA MET A 43 5.55 -3.50 -7.99
C MET A 43 4.31 -2.75 -7.52
N ALA A 44 3.73 -3.15 -6.39
CA ALA A 44 2.55 -2.50 -5.83
C ALA A 44 2.81 -1.02 -5.51
N ARG A 45 3.99 -0.71 -4.95
CA ARG A 45 4.41 0.66 -4.63
C ARG A 45 4.68 1.49 -5.89
N TRP A 46 5.33 0.92 -6.90
CA TRP A 46 5.52 1.56 -8.19
C TRP A 46 4.18 1.87 -8.87
N PHE A 47 3.24 0.92 -8.84
CA PHE A 47 1.90 1.13 -9.38
C PHE A 47 1.16 2.25 -8.65
N ALA A 48 1.23 2.28 -7.32
CA ALA A 48 0.69 3.38 -6.51
C ALA A 48 1.30 4.73 -6.91
N GLU A 49 2.63 4.80 -7.06
CA GLU A 49 3.32 6.01 -7.52
C GLU A 49 2.83 6.47 -8.90
N ARG A 50 2.64 5.53 -9.85
CA ARG A 50 2.13 5.86 -11.19
C ARG A 50 0.71 6.41 -11.14
N ILE A 51 -0.17 5.84 -10.32
CA ILE A 51 -1.54 6.37 -10.16
C ILE A 51 -1.51 7.78 -9.56
N LEU A 52 -0.74 7.99 -8.48
CA LEU A 52 -0.66 9.27 -7.78
C LEU A 52 -0.01 10.37 -8.62
N THR A 53 0.89 10.01 -9.54
CA THR A 53 1.54 10.95 -10.46
C THR A 53 0.83 11.13 -11.81
N HIS A 54 -0.16 10.28 -12.13
CA HIS A 54 -0.83 10.26 -13.44
C HIS A 54 -1.51 11.59 -13.78
N SER A 55 -2.09 12.25 -12.76
CA SER A 55 -2.88 13.47 -12.94
C SER A 55 -2.11 14.77 -12.66
N CYS A 56 -0.79 14.68 -12.46
CA CYS A 56 0.04 15.85 -12.21
C CYS A 56 0.18 16.73 -13.47
N ASN A 57 0.14 18.04 -13.28
CA ASN A 57 0.07 19.01 -14.37
C ASN A 57 1.43 19.28 -15.03
N ASN A 58 2.53 19.03 -14.31
CA ASN A 58 3.88 19.29 -14.78
C ASN A 58 4.92 18.35 -14.15
N ASP A 59 6.13 18.34 -14.69
CA ASP A 59 7.19 17.44 -14.26
C ASP A 59 7.68 17.72 -12.83
N ARG A 60 7.63 18.98 -12.37
CA ARG A 60 8.02 19.33 -10.99
C ARG A 60 7.05 18.74 -9.98
N GLU A 61 5.75 18.80 -10.27
CA GLU A 61 4.71 18.20 -9.45
C GLU A 61 4.86 16.67 -9.40
N LYS A 62 5.12 16.04 -10.56
CA LYS A 62 5.42 14.60 -10.63
C LYS A 62 6.61 14.22 -9.78
N GLU A 63 7.73 14.95 -9.86
CA GLU A 63 8.93 14.68 -9.06
C GLU A 63 8.65 14.88 -7.56
N SER A 64 7.86 15.89 -7.19
CA SER A 64 7.44 16.12 -5.80
C SER A 64 6.59 14.96 -5.26
N GLN A 65 5.55 14.54 -5.97
CA GLN A 65 4.68 13.44 -5.54
C GLN A 65 5.44 12.11 -5.48
N SER A 66 6.28 11.82 -6.49
CA SER A 66 7.16 10.65 -6.49
C SER A 66 8.08 10.63 -5.26
N LEU A 67 8.70 11.77 -4.92
CA LEU A 67 9.55 11.88 -3.73
C LEU A 67 8.77 11.62 -2.42
N LEU A 68 7.54 12.11 -2.31
CA LEU A 68 6.67 11.83 -1.16
C LEU A 68 6.30 10.35 -1.05
N VAL A 69 6.01 9.69 -2.17
CA VAL A 69 5.74 8.25 -2.23
C VAL A 69 6.96 7.45 -1.81
N HIS A 70 8.15 7.77 -2.33
CA HIS A 70 9.41 7.12 -1.94
C HIS A 70 9.75 7.29 -0.46
N ARG A 71 9.42 8.45 0.12
CA ARG A 71 9.59 8.72 1.55
C ARG A 71 8.47 8.15 2.41
N ASN A 72 7.42 7.59 1.81
CA ASN A 72 6.23 7.08 2.49
C ASN A 72 5.50 8.17 3.32
N THR A 73 5.50 9.40 2.81
CA THR A 73 4.88 10.58 3.44
C THR A 73 3.81 11.22 2.56
N HIS A 74 3.38 10.55 1.49
CA HIS A 74 2.34 11.05 0.61
C HIS A 74 0.97 10.98 1.33
N PRO A 75 0.16 12.05 1.35
CA PRO A 75 -1.09 12.11 2.11
C PRO A 75 -2.10 11.05 1.66
N ASP A 76 -2.17 10.79 0.34
CA ASP A 76 -3.05 9.79 -0.26
C ASP A 76 -2.39 8.40 -0.42
N LEU A 77 -1.26 8.14 0.25
CA LEU A 77 -0.64 6.81 0.29
C LEU A 77 -0.70 6.25 1.70
N LEU A 78 -1.53 5.24 1.90
CA LEU A 78 -1.67 4.51 3.15
C LEU A 78 -0.95 3.17 3.00
N THR A 79 0.18 3.03 3.68
CA THR A 79 0.98 1.81 3.65
C THR A 79 0.86 1.11 5.00
N LEU A 80 0.31 -0.09 4.99
CA LEU A 80 0.41 -1.07 6.06
C LEU A 80 1.49 -2.10 5.68
N ASP A 81 2.75 -1.69 5.85
CA ASP A 81 3.91 -2.58 5.72
C ASP A 81 4.23 -3.11 7.12
N THR A 82 4.04 -4.41 7.32
CA THR A 82 4.54 -5.10 8.49
C THR A 82 6.06 -5.18 8.36
N LEU A 83 6.79 -4.16 8.80
CA LEU A 83 8.25 -4.25 9.02
C LEU A 83 8.65 -5.25 10.11
N TRP A 84 7.77 -6.19 10.47
CA TRP A 84 8.10 -7.32 11.31
C TRP A 84 8.38 -8.55 10.43
N ILE A 85 9.53 -8.50 9.77
CA ILE A 85 10.18 -9.66 9.17
C ILE A 85 11.64 -9.60 9.63
N ASP A 86 12.05 -10.63 10.38
CA ASP A 86 13.42 -10.96 10.82
C ASP A 86 13.93 -10.45 12.18
N GLU A 87 13.11 -10.18 13.20
CA GLU A 87 13.59 -9.86 14.57
C GLU A 87 14.61 -8.70 14.64
N THR A 88 14.78 -7.94 13.57
CA THR A 88 15.91 -7.01 13.37
C THR A 88 15.64 -5.62 13.93
N CYS A 89 14.38 -5.27 14.18
CA CYS A 89 14.01 -3.95 14.68
C CYS A 89 12.82 -4.00 15.64
N THR A 90 13.04 -3.53 16.87
CA THR A 90 12.01 -3.36 17.91
C THR A 90 11.65 -1.90 18.15
N ASP A 91 12.28 -0.97 17.42
CA ASP A 91 12.08 0.47 17.60
C ASP A 91 10.85 0.95 16.83
N TRP A 92 9.80 1.32 17.56
CA TRP A 92 8.56 1.85 17.01
C TRP A 92 8.75 3.16 16.23
N ASN A 93 9.78 3.95 16.52
CA ASN A 93 10.08 5.16 15.73
C ASN A 93 10.64 4.81 14.34
N VAL A 94 11.25 3.64 14.18
CA VAL A 94 11.73 3.13 12.88
C VAL A 94 10.58 2.44 12.14
N ILE A 95 9.78 1.64 12.85
CA ILE A 95 8.61 0.94 12.30
C ILE A 95 7.49 1.93 11.90
N GLY A 96 7.27 2.99 12.67
CA GLY A 96 6.30 4.04 12.36
C GLY A 96 6.67 4.89 11.14
N ARG A 97 7.92 4.81 10.64
CA ARG A 97 8.32 5.50 9.40
C ARG A 97 8.01 4.69 8.14
N SER A 98 7.87 3.38 8.25
CA SER A 98 7.54 2.50 7.12
C SER A 98 6.04 2.28 6.93
N SER A 99 5.24 2.59 7.94
CA SER A 99 3.78 2.62 7.86
C SER A 99 3.30 4.06 7.94
N SER A 100 2.64 4.55 6.89
CA SER A 100 1.95 5.84 6.95
C SER A 100 0.59 5.73 7.67
N ALA A 101 0.10 4.50 7.89
CA ALA A 101 -1.09 4.25 8.69
C ALA A 101 -0.81 4.42 10.20
N PRO A 102 -1.72 5.05 10.97
CA PRO A 102 -1.57 5.17 12.42
C PRO A 102 -1.51 3.79 13.09
N GLN A 103 -0.47 3.52 13.89
CA GLN A 103 -0.31 2.25 14.62
C GLN A 103 -0.14 2.45 16.13
N GLN A 104 -0.67 3.55 16.69
CA GLN A 104 -0.48 3.91 18.10
C GLN A 104 -1.01 2.84 19.07
N HIS A 105 -2.02 2.07 18.67
CA HIS A 105 -2.52 0.93 19.45
C HIS A 105 -1.44 -0.14 19.69
N ARG A 106 -0.48 -0.29 18.77
CA ARG A 106 0.61 -1.27 18.90
C ARG A 106 1.66 -0.88 19.94
N ALA A 107 1.75 0.39 20.34
CA ALA A 107 2.68 0.84 21.38
C ALA A 107 2.38 0.22 22.76
N LYS A 108 1.13 -0.20 23.01
CA LYS A 108 0.70 -0.85 24.26
C LYS A 108 0.81 -2.37 24.22
N ALA A 109 0.91 -2.97 23.04
CA ALA A 109 1.10 -4.41 22.90
C ALA A 109 2.56 -4.74 23.24
N LYS A 110 2.79 -5.72 24.11
CA LYS A 110 4.13 -6.28 24.30
C LYS A 110 4.62 -6.76 22.93
N ALA A 111 5.57 -6.02 22.38
CA ALA A 111 6.08 -6.16 21.02
C ALA A 111 6.36 -7.63 20.67
N LYS A 112 5.56 -8.19 19.76
CA LYS A 112 5.79 -9.40 18.92
C LYS A 112 4.44 -9.95 18.47
N THR A 113 3.88 -9.42 17.38
CA THR A 113 2.77 -10.09 16.70
C THR A 113 2.99 -10.07 15.20
N ASP A 114 3.08 -11.26 14.62
CA ASP A 114 3.20 -11.49 13.17
C ASP A 114 1.85 -11.36 12.43
N THR A 115 0.88 -10.71 13.08
CA THR A 115 -0.51 -10.70 12.65
C THR A 115 -1.00 -9.28 12.48
N ILE A 116 -1.80 -9.07 11.44
CA ILE A 116 -2.56 -7.84 11.23
C ILE A 116 -3.90 -8.01 11.96
N GLY A 117 -4.09 -7.21 13.01
CA GLY A 117 -5.25 -7.28 13.89
C GLY A 117 -6.36 -6.33 13.46
N ILE A 118 -7.51 -6.44 14.13
CA ILE A 118 -8.68 -5.60 13.85
C ILE A 118 -8.40 -4.11 14.03
N ASP A 119 -7.57 -3.75 15.00
CA ASP A 119 -7.26 -2.35 15.30
C ASP A 119 -6.41 -1.71 14.19
N ASP A 120 -5.59 -2.49 13.46
CA ASP A 120 -4.88 -1.98 12.27
C ASP A 120 -5.87 -1.62 11.15
N VAL A 121 -6.85 -2.49 10.92
CA VAL A 121 -7.89 -2.26 9.91
C VAL A 121 -8.76 -1.08 10.28
N ARG A 122 -9.10 -0.89 11.57
CA ARG A 122 -9.84 0.28 12.04
C ARG A 122 -9.06 1.58 11.87
N ALA A 123 -7.77 1.57 12.21
CA ALA A 123 -6.91 2.75 12.02
C ALA A 123 -6.74 3.10 10.53
N LEU A 124 -6.67 2.10 9.66
CA LEU A 124 -6.74 2.31 8.21
C LEU A 124 -8.10 2.88 7.80
N GLN A 125 -9.19 2.32 8.30
CA GLN A 125 -10.55 2.72 7.95
C GLN A 125 -10.75 4.22 8.16
N GLU A 126 -10.38 4.77 9.32
CA GLU A 126 -10.51 6.21 9.60
C GLU A 126 -9.86 7.08 8.51
N ARG A 127 -8.68 6.69 8.03
CA ARG A 127 -7.94 7.40 6.97
C ARG A 127 -8.55 7.19 5.57
N LEU A 128 -9.14 6.02 5.31
CA LEU A 128 -9.70 5.67 4.00
C LEU A 128 -11.00 6.44 3.68
N TYR A 129 -11.72 6.92 4.69
CA TYR A 129 -12.93 7.74 4.52
C TYR A 129 -12.64 9.24 4.42
N GLU A 130 -11.38 9.66 4.59
CA GLU A 130 -10.99 11.05 4.32
C GLU A 130 -11.04 11.35 2.81
N THR A 131 -11.37 12.60 2.46
CA THR A 131 -11.35 13.05 1.07
C THR A 131 -9.92 13.03 0.53
N PRO A 132 -9.64 12.34 -0.59
CA PRO A 132 -8.31 12.37 -1.22
C PRO A 132 -7.91 13.80 -1.60
N GLN A 133 -6.63 14.14 -1.45
CA GLN A 133 -6.10 15.41 -1.95
C GLN A 133 -5.91 15.37 -3.46
N GLY A 134 -5.53 14.22 -3.99
CA GLY A 134 -5.40 13.94 -5.42
C GLY A 134 -6.61 13.23 -6.01
N THR A 135 -6.35 12.38 -6.99
CA THR A 135 -7.40 11.62 -7.69
C THR A 135 -7.82 10.37 -6.96
N HIS A 136 -6.90 9.71 -6.25
CA HIS A 136 -7.12 8.45 -5.56
C HIS A 136 -6.34 8.39 -4.27
N THR A 137 -6.91 7.73 -3.26
CA THR A 137 -6.18 7.25 -2.08
C THR A 137 -5.78 5.80 -2.30
N ILE A 138 -4.50 5.50 -2.21
CA ILE A 138 -3.96 4.15 -2.40
C ILE A 138 -3.68 3.51 -1.06
N CYS A 139 -4.27 2.34 -0.82
CA CYS A 139 -4.06 1.52 0.37
C CYS A 139 -3.19 0.30 0.02
N LEU A 140 -1.93 0.32 0.44
CA LEU A 140 -0.97 -0.77 0.27
C LEU A 140 -0.93 -1.63 1.53
N ILE A 141 -1.33 -2.90 1.44
CA ILE A 141 -1.18 -3.87 2.54
C ILE A 141 -0.22 -4.98 2.13
N ARG A 142 0.85 -5.14 2.91
CA ARG A 142 1.83 -6.21 2.68
C ARG A 142 1.41 -7.50 3.38
N SER A 143 1.63 -8.64 2.71
CA SER A 143 1.39 -9.98 3.26
C SER A 143 -0.02 -10.12 3.87
N ILE A 144 -1.04 -9.96 3.03
CA ILE A 144 -2.45 -9.95 3.45
C ILE A 144 -2.88 -11.26 4.15
N GLU A 145 -2.19 -12.37 3.88
CA GLU A 145 -2.32 -13.65 4.57
C GLU A 145 -2.05 -13.58 6.08
N ARG A 146 -1.41 -12.52 6.57
CA ARG A 146 -1.18 -12.28 8.01
C ARG A 146 -2.38 -11.66 8.72
N LEU A 147 -3.47 -11.37 8.02
CA LEU A 147 -4.70 -10.89 8.64
C LEU A 147 -5.28 -11.94 9.58
N HIS A 148 -5.54 -11.52 10.82
CA HIS A 148 -6.39 -12.28 11.70
C HIS A 148 -7.82 -12.32 11.13
N ILE A 149 -8.57 -13.39 11.37
CA ILE A 149 -9.91 -13.59 10.79
C ILE A 149 -10.86 -12.40 11.03
N THR A 150 -10.80 -11.79 12.21
CA THR A 150 -11.61 -10.61 12.54
C THR A 150 -11.21 -9.39 11.70
N ALA A 151 -9.92 -9.21 11.44
CA ALA A 151 -9.39 -8.14 10.61
C ALA A 151 -9.73 -8.38 9.13
N ALA A 152 -9.60 -9.62 8.64
CA ALA A 152 -9.99 -10.00 7.29
C ALA A 152 -11.48 -9.73 7.03
N ASN A 153 -12.36 -10.14 7.94
CA ASN A 153 -13.80 -9.88 7.82
C ASN A 153 -14.14 -8.38 7.86
N ALA A 154 -13.41 -7.58 8.63
CA ALA A 154 -13.60 -6.14 8.63
C ALA A 154 -13.12 -5.51 7.31
N LEU A 155 -11.97 -5.94 6.78
CA LEU A 155 -11.46 -5.49 5.50
C LEU A 155 -12.39 -5.89 4.34
N LEU A 156 -12.96 -7.10 4.37
CA LEU A 156 -13.93 -7.56 3.37
C LEU A 156 -15.14 -6.65 3.26
N LYS A 157 -15.69 -6.17 4.39
CA LYS A 157 -16.80 -5.21 4.38
C LYS A 157 -16.43 -3.90 3.69
N ILE A 158 -15.18 -3.45 3.87
CA ILE A 158 -14.68 -2.25 3.20
C ILE A 158 -14.50 -2.52 1.70
N LEU A 159 -14.08 -3.72 1.30
CA LEU A 159 -13.93 -4.09 -0.11
C LEU A 159 -15.27 -4.29 -0.83
N GLU A 160 -16.32 -4.72 -0.13
CA GLU A 160 -17.68 -4.86 -0.67
C GLU A 160 -18.30 -3.49 -0.97
N GLU A 161 -18.06 -2.49 -0.12
CA GLU A 161 -18.53 -1.11 -0.29
C GLU A 161 -17.35 -0.13 -0.14
N PRO A 162 -16.45 -0.05 -1.14
CA PRO A 162 -15.23 0.75 -1.03
C PRO A 162 -15.56 2.25 -1.00
N PRO A 163 -14.87 3.05 -0.18
CA PRO A 163 -15.00 4.50 -0.24
C PRO A 163 -14.63 5.02 -1.64
N SER A 164 -15.26 6.12 -2.04
CA SER A 164 -15.03 6.69 -3.37
C SER A 164 -13.55 7.01 -3.58
N ARG A 165 -13.01 6.63 -4.75
CA ARG A 165 -11.61 6.91 -5.14
C ARG A 165 -10.54 6.25 -4.26
N VAL A 166 -10.90 5.18 -3.55
CA VAL A 166 -9.92 4.32 -2.87
C VAL A 166 -9.54 3.15 -3.76
N LEU A 167 -8.24 2.89 -3.87
CA LEU A 167 -7.70 1.72 -4.56
C LEU A 167 -6.83 0.92 -3.60
N PHE A 168 -7.13 -0.37 -3.49
CA PHE A 168 -6.42 -1.30 -2.64
C PHE A 168 -5.37 -2.09 -3.43
N CYS A 169 -4.18 -2.20 -2.88
CA CYS A 169 -3.07 -2.96 -3.43
C CYS A 169 -2.53 -3.90 -2.36
N PHE A 170 -2.72 -5.19 -2.57
CA PHE A 170 -2.36 -6.23 -1.62
C PHE A 170 -1.20 -7.06 -2.14
N THR A 171 -0.36 -7.57 -1.24
CA THR A 171 0.65 -8.57 -1.62
C THR A 171 0.43 -9.87 -0.86
N THR A 172 0.72 -10.99 -1.52
CA THR A 172 0.67 -12.30 -0.88
C THR A 172 1.74 -13.25 -1.41
N GLU A 173 2.20 -14.18 -0.57
CA GLU A 173 3.11 -15.23 -1.01
C GLU A 173 2.42 -16.40 -1.72
N SER A 174 1.12 -16.64 -1.50
CA SER A 174 0.40 -17.77 -2.07
C SER A 174 -1.11 -17.52 -2.14
N LEU A 175 -1.73 -17.83 -3.28
CA LEU A 175 -3.18 -18.05 -3.36
C LEU A 175 -3.43 -19.50 -2.96
N SER A 176 -3.58 -19.76 -1.66
CA SER A 176 -4.07 -21.05 -1.17
C SER A 176 -5.57 -21.18 -1.41
#